data_AF-A0A7V3SSS4-F1
#
_entry.id   AF-A0A7V3SSS4-F1
#
_cell.length_a   1.000
_cell.length_b   1.000
_cell.length_c   1.000
_cell.angle_alpha   90.00
_cell.angle_beta   90.00
_cell.angle_gamma   90.00
#
_symmetry.space_group_name_H-M   'P 1'
#
loop_
_entity.id
_entity.type
_entity.pdbx_description
1 polymer ?
#
loop_
_entity_poly.entity_id
_entity_poly.type
_entity_poly.pdbx_seq_one_letter_code
_entity_poly.pdbx_strand_id
1 'polypeptide(L)' 'MIKEFVPKWIAWEITRRCNLKCIHCRSSSDLEVKEHPDFSKEEAFRILDDIANFAKPVIVLSGGEPLLRDDVFEIA' A
#
# COMPACT_ATOMS: atom_id res chain seq x y z
N MET A 1 33.61 6.59 -1.11
CA MET A 1 32.55 5.86 -1.86
C MET A 1 31.22 6.17 -1.20
N ILE A 2 30.35 6.93 -1.87
CA ILE A 2 28.97 7.11 -1.42
C ILE A 2 28.23 5.83 -1.81
N LYS A 3 27.68 5.11 -0.83
CA LYS A 3 26.78 3.99 -1.10
C LYS A 3 25.43 4.55 -1.53
N GLU A 4 24.95 4.13 -2.68
CA GLU A 4 23.60 4.42 -3.15
C GLU A 4 22.61 3.52 -2.40
N PHE A 5 21.67 4.13 -1.68
CA PHE A 5 20.64 3.41 -0.92
C PHE A 5 19.37 3.31 -1.76
N VAL A 6 19.35 2.35 -2.67
CA VAL A 6 18.17 2.07 -3.51
C VAL A 6 17.23 1.11 -2.78
N PRO A 7 15.91 1.40 -2.69
CA PRO A 7 14.93 0.50 -2.12
C PRO A 7 14.89 -0.85 -2.86
N LYS A 8 14.93 -1.94 -2.10
CA LYS A 8 14.79 -3.30 -2.63
C LYS A 8 13.44 -3.94 -2.31
N TRP A 9 12.75 -3.42 -1.29
CA TRP A 9 11.50 -3.94 -0.78
C TRP A 9 10.64 -2.77 -0.28
N ILE A 10 9.38 -2.72 -0.71
CA ILE A 10 8.41 -1.72 -0.28
C ILE A 10 7.16 -2.47 0.18
N ALA A 11 6.84 -2.37 1.47
CA ALA A 11 5.54 -2.77 1.97
C ALA A 11 4.61 -1.56 1.89
N TRP A 12 3.65 -1.60 0.96
CA TRP A 12 2.78 -0.47 0.65
C TRP A 12 1.37 -0.73 1.16
N GLU A 13 0.93 0.09 2.12
CA GLU A 13 -0.43 0.06 2.66
C GLU A 13 -1.40 0.70 1.65
N ILE A 14 -2.11 -0.11 0.86
CA ILE A 14 -2.98 0.37 -0.24
C ILE A 14 -4.44 0.62 0.18
N THR A 15 -4.80 0.14 1.36
CA THR A 15 -6.09 0.42 2.00
C THR A 15 -5.93 0.38 3.52
N ARG A 16 -6.72 1.17 4.23
CA ARG A 16 -6.84 1.06 5.69
C ARG A 16 -7.97 0.13 6.12
N ARG A 17 -8.84 -0.28 5.19
CA ARG A 17 -9.99 -1.14 5.49
C ARG A 17 -9.51 -2.54 5.87
N CYS A 18 -10.10 -3.11 6.91
CA CYS A 18 -9.84 -4.48 7.33
C CYS A 18 -11.13 -5.13 7.83
N ASN A 19 -11.29 -6.41 7.54
CA ASN A 19 -12.42 -7.22 8.00
C ASN A 19 -12.19 -7.79 9.42
N LEU A 20 -11.06 -7.46 10.06
CA LEU A 20 -10.68 -7.86 11.41
C LEU A 20 -10.37 -6.63 12.27
N LYS A 21 -10.36 -6.84 13.60
CA LYS A 21 -10.09 -5.80 14.60
C LYS A 21 -9.09 -6.28 15.66
N CYS A 22 -7.89 -6.59 15.20
CA CYS A 22 -6.84 -7.20 16.03
C CYS A 22 -6.36 -6.23 17.11
N ILE A 23 -6.24 -6.68 18.37
CA ILE A 23 -5.79 -5.86 19.51
C ILE A 23 -4.37 -5.30 19.34
N HIS A 24 -3.54 -5.94 18.52
CA HIS A 24 -2.15 -5.54 18.24
C HIS A 24 -2.01 -4.86 16.87
N CYS A 25 -3.11 -4.40 16.25
CA CYS A 25 -3.07 -3.78 14.93
C CYS A 25 -2.36 -2.42 14.98
N ARG A 26 -1.19 -2.31 14.33
CA ARG A 26 -0.41 -1.05 14.25
C ARG A 26 -1.21 0.08 13.61
N SER A 27 -1.97 -0.21 12.54
CA SER A 27 -2.69 0.77 11.74
C SER A 27 -4.04 1.17 12.33
N SER A 28 -4.48 0.48 13.40
CA SER A 28 -5.84 0.54 13.95
C SER A 28 -6.89 0.45 12.85
N SER A 29 -6.66 -0.44 11.89
CA SER A 29 -7.56 -0.67 10.76
C SER A 29 -8.92 -1.16 11.25
N ASP A 30 -9.96 -0.79 10.50
CA ASP A 30 -11.35 -1.15 10.77
C ASP A 30 -12.07 -1.33 9.42
N LEU A 31 -13.27 -1.88 9.42
CA LEU A 31 -14.02 -2.11 8.19
C LEU A 31 -14.42 -0.78 7.53
N GLU A 32 -14.77 0.20 8.37
CA GLU A 32 -15.20 1.53 7.98
C GLU A 32 -14.10 2.55 8.30
N VAL A 33 -13.56 3.21 7.27
CA VAL A 33 -12.51 4.21 7.43
C VAL A 33 -13.11 5.58 7.12
N LYS A 34 -13.37 6.37 8.17
CA LYS A 34 -13.92 7.73 8.02
C LYS A 34 -12.85 8.79 7.72
N GLU A 35 -11.65 8.58 8.23
CA GLU A 35 -10.52 9.49 8.07
C GLU A 35 -9.44 8.81 7.24
N HIS A 36 -8.92 9.51 6.23
CA HIS A 36 -7.94 8.99 5.25
C HIS A 36 -8.51 7.86 4.37
N PRO A 37 -9.42 8.19 3.43
CA PRO A 37 -9.92 7.21 2.47
C PRO A 37 -8.79 6.66 1.59
N ASP A 38 -9.08 5.52 0.95
CA ASP A 38 -8.21 4.94 -0.06
C ASP A 38 -7.98 5.95 -1.19
N PHE A 39 -6.72 6.09 -1.64
CA PHE A 39 -6.37 6.89 -2.80
C PHE A 39 -7.05 6.36 -4.07
N SER A 40 -7.25 7.22 -5.08
CA SER A 40 -7.88 6.77 -6.32
C SER A 40 -7.01 5.75 -7.06
N LYS A 41 -7.62 4.98 -7.96
CA LYS A 41 -6.91 4.04 -8.81
C LYS A 41 -5.81 4.74 -9.63
N GLU A 42 -6.11 5.92 -10.16
CA GLU A 42 -5.16 6.74 -10.94
C GLU A 42 -3.97 7.19 -10.10
N GLU A 43 -4.19 7.54 -8.83
CA GLU A 43 -3.11 7.85 -7.90
C GLU A 43 -2.25 6.62 -7.58
N ALA A 44 -2.86 5.43 -7.49
CA ALA A 44 -2.14 4.18 -7.30
C ALA A 44 -1.12 3.95 -8.42
N PHE A 45 -1.58 4.02 -9.68
CA PHE A 45 -0.72 3.84 -10.85
C PHE A 45 0.37 4.91 -10.94
N ARG A 46 0.04 6.18 -10.65
CA ARG A 46 1.04 7.25 -10.61
C ARG A 46 2.15 6.96 -9.59
N ILE A 47 1.81 6.46 -8.39
CA ILE A 47 2.80 6.11 -7.37
C ILE A 47 3.66 4.93 -7.84
N LEU A 48 3.06 3.92 -8.49
CA LEU A 48 3.82 2.81 -9.07
C LEU A 48 4.80 3.27 -10.15
N ASP A 49 4.37 4.19 -11.02
CA ASP A 49 5.23 4.80 -12.04
C ASP A 49 6.38 5.58 -11.40
N ASP A 50 6.11 6.38 -10.37
CA ASP A 50 7.13 7.12 -9.61
C ASP A 50 8.15 6.17 -8.96
N ILE A 51 7.69 5.06 -8.37
CA ILE A 51 8.56 4.02 -7.81
C ILE A 51 9.41 3.39 -8.91
N ALA A 52 8.80 2.99 -10.02
CA ALA A 52 9.48 2.33 -11.15
C ALA A 52 10.53 3.23 -11.83
N ASN A 53 10.29 4.54 -11.86
CA ASN A 53 11.23 5.54 -12.36
C ASN A 53 12.45 5.72 -11.46
N PHE A 54 12.30 5.44 -10.15
CA PHE A 54 13.39 5.56 -9.17
C PHE A 54 14.13 4.23 -8.90
N ALA A 55 13.40 3.12 -8.81
CA ALA A 55 13.91 1.82 -8.39
C ALA A 55 13.10 0.64 -8.95
N LYS A 56 13.61 -0.58 -8.76
CA LYS A 56 12.89 -1.84 -9.09
C LYS A 56 12.78 -2.74 -7.86
N PRO A 57 12.02 -2.34 -6.82
CA PRO A 57 11.88 -3.12 -5.60
C PRO A 57 10.86 -4.25 -5.78
N VAL A 58 10.89 -5.23 -4.87
CA VAL A 58 9.71 -6.06 -4.61
C VAL A 58 8.67 -5.20 -3.89
N ILE A 59 7.46 -5.15 -4.42
CA ILE A 59 6.33 -4.45 -3.80
C ILE A 59 5.44 -5.48 -3.13
N VAL A 60 5.15 -5.28 -1.85
CA VAL A 60 4.17 -6.05 -1.08
C VAL A 60 2.97 -5.16 -0.84
N LEU A 61 1.87 -5.47 -1.52
CA LEU A 61 0.59 -4.85 -1.26
C LEU A 61 0.11 -5.28 0.13
N SER A 62 -0.10 -4.31 1.00
CA SER A 62 -0.40 -4.46 2.42
C SER A 62 -1.47 -3.44 2.84
N GLY A 63 -1.68 -3.27 4.14
CA GLY A 63 -2.57 -2.25 4.72
C GLY A 63 -3.32 -2.80 5.92
N GLY A 64 -4.64 -2.54 5.93
CA GLY A 64 -5.56 -3.45 6.59
C GLY A 64 -5.57 -4.80 5.85
N GLU A 65 -6.65 -5.11 5.16
CA GLU A 65 -6.74 -6.29 4.29
C GLU A 65 -6.77 -5.85 2.81
N PRO A 66 -5.67 -6.03 2.05
CA PRO A 66 -5.58 -5.62 0.64
C PRO A 66 -6.71 -6.16 -0.23
N LEU A 67 -7.19 -7.37 0.06
CA LEU A 67 -8.23 -8.02 -0.73
C LEU A 67 -9.63 -7.37 -0.58
N LEU A 68 -9.79 -6.40 0.33
CA LEU A 68 -11.01 -5.60 0.41
C LEU A 68 -11.04 -4.46 -0.62
N ARG A 69 -9.94 -4.18 -1.31
CA ARG A 69 -9.86 -3.15 -2.34
C ARG A 69 -10.25 -3.73 -3.70
N ASP A 70 -11.30 -3.19 -4.31
CA ASP A 70 -11.93 -3.79 -5.52
C ASP A 70 -10.98 -3.86 -6.73
N ASP A 71 -10.03 -2.93 -6.83
CA ASP A 71 -9.05 -2.81 -7.91
C ASP A 71 -7.68 -3.42 -7.55
N VAL A 72 -7.57 -4.21 -6.47
CA VAL A 72 -6.27 -4.75 -5.98
C VAL A 72 -5.49 -5.53 -7.05
N PHE A 73 -6.19 -6.30 -7.89
CA PHE A 73 -5.56 -7.09 -8.96
C PHE A 73 -5.16 -6.28 -10.17
N GLU A 74 -5.67 -5.05 -10.30
CA GLU A 74 -5.21 -4.12 -11.34
C GLU A 74 -3.96 -3.36 -10.88
N ILE A 75 -3.79 -3.20 -9.56
CA ILE A 75 -2.61 -2.59 -8.93
C ILE A 75 -1.42 -3.56 -8.86
N ALA A 76 -1.66 -4.88 -8.84
CA ALA A 76 -0.65 -5.94 -8.71
C ALA A 76 0.05 -6.30 -10.03
#